data_AF-A0A2H6B714-F1
#
_entry.id   AF-A0A2H6B714-F1
#
_cell.length_a   1.000
_cell.length_b   1.000
_cell.length_c   1.000
_cell.angle_alpha   90.00
_cell.angle_beta   90.00
_cell.angle_gamma   90.00
#
_symmetry.space_group_name_H-M   'P 1'
#
loop_
_entity.id
_entity.type
_entity.pdbx_description
1 polymer ?
#
loop_
_entity_poly.entity_id
_entity_poly.type
_entity_poly.pdbx_seq_one_letter_code
_entity_poly.pdbx_strand_id
1 'polypeptide(L)'
;MAKAKFADRFEAGRRLAVVLDGLDGDVVVLAVTRQALPVAFEVARALDARLDGVPGDARAWRGEPPRIELAGREVLLVDDGTCEPARFAEAAAAVRALGARRLTAAFPATTRELEEEAARTVDEIHVAEPGDPSYGDDSPVTGELAAELLERGLELYATGPRVELRTHGVHDT
;
A
#
# COMPACT_ATOMS: atom_id res chain seq x y z
N MET A 1 31.71 2.34 -2.82
CA MET A 1 30.36 1.77 -2.87
C MET A 1 29.39 2.89 -3.19
N ALA A 2 28.39 2.66 -4.06
CA ALA A 2 27.36 3.67 -4.32
C ALA A 2 26.56 3.90 -3.03
N LYS A 3 26.21 5.16 -2.74
CA LYS A 3 25.36 5.51 -1.60
C LYS A 3 23.95 4.98 -1.87
N ALA A 4 23.32 4.32 -0.89
CA ALA A 4 21.94 3.88 -0.99
C ALA A 4 21.00 5.07 -1.29
N LYS A 5 19.96 4.82 -2.08
CA LYS A 5 18.99 5.85 -2.50
C LYS A 5 18.18 6.38 -1.32
N PHE A 6 17.81 5.48 -0.41
CA PHE A 6 17.09 5.78 0.82
C PHE A 6 17.88 5.27 2.03
N ALA A 7 17.82 5.98 3.15
CA ALA A 7 18.37 5.51 4.41
C ALA A 7 17.60 4.29 4.92
N ASP A 8 16.27 4.32 4.83
CA ASP A 8 15.36 3.24 5.21
C ASP A 8 14.05 3.32 4.42
N ARG A 9 13.16 2.35 4.64
CA ARG A 9 11.83 2.29 4.00
C ARG A 9 10.89 3.40 4.45
N PHE A 10 11.04 3.94 5.66
CA PHE A 10 10.22 5.07 6.10
C PHE A 10 10.61 6.36 5.36
N GLU A 11 11.90 6.59 5.12
CA GLU A 11 12.37 7.71 4.30
C GLU A 11 11.84 7.61 2.88
N ALA A 12 11.90 6.40 2.30
CA ALA A 12 11.35 6.13 0.98
C ALA A 12 9.85 6.47 0.92
N GLY A 13 9.07 6.05 1.93
CA GLY A 13 7.65 6.39 2.06
C GLY A 13 7.39 7.89 2.17
N ARG A 14 8.19 8.62 2.97
CA ARG A 14 8.05 10.09 3.07
C ARG A 14 8.33 10.80 1.75
N ARG A 15 9.32 10.33 0.98
CA ARG A 15 9.60 10.90 -0.35
C ARG A 15 8.51 10.56 -1.36
N LEU A 16 7.97 9.33 -1.30
CA LEU A 16 6.83 8.93 -2.13
C LEU A 16 5.59 9.78 -1.84
N ALA A 17 5.30 10.04 -0.56
CA ALA A 17 4.18 10.87 -0.14
C ALA A 17 4.21 12.28 -0.74
N VAL A 18 5.39 12.89 -0.90
CA VAL A 18 5.54 14.21 -1.54
C VAL A 18 5.09 14.21 -3.00
N VAL A 19 5.32 13.10 -3.72
CA VAL A 19 4.92 12.97 -5.13
C VAL A 19 3.43 12.66 -5.27
N LEU A 20 2.83 12.08 -4.24
CA LEU A 20 1.40 11.80 -4.15
C LEU A 20 0.59 12.98 -3.58
N ASP A 21 1.25 14.10 -3.27
CA ASP A 21 0.59 15.30 -2.75
C ASP A 21 -0.47 15.80 -3.76
N GLY A 22 -1.72 15.85 -3.31
CA GLY A 22 -2.88 16.17 -4.16
C GLY A 22 -3.78 15.00 -4.54
N LEU A 23 -3.44 13.75 -4.16
CA LEU A 23 -4.44 12.69 -4.12
C LEU A 23 -5.45 12.96 -2.99
N ASP A 24 -6.74 12.82 -3.27
CA ASP A 24 -7.81 13.02 -2.28
C ASP A 24 -7.76 11.96 -1.16
N GLY A 25 -8.10 12.35 0.08
CA GLY A 25 -8.06 11.49 1.26
C GLY A 25 -9.12 10.37 1.35
N ASP A 26 -9.90 10.11 0.29
CA ASP A 26 -10.85 8.97 0.21
C ASP A 26 -10.24 7.76 -0.51
N VAL A 27 -8.91 7.67 -0.54
CA VAL A 27 -8.18 6.48 -1.04
C VAL A 27 -7.94 5.48 0.08
N VAL A 28 -7.89 4.20 -0.28
CA VAL A 28 -7.42 3.12 0.61
C VAL A 28 -6.00 2.75 0.21
N VAL A 29 -5.06 2.84 1.15
CA VAL A 29 -3.66 2.46 0.94
C VAL A 29 -3.47 1.01 1.35
N LEU A 30 -3.00 0.18 0.42
CA LEU A 30 -2.70 -1.22 0.66
C LEU A 30 -1.21 -1.52 0.43
N ALA A 31 -0.55 -2.05 1.44
CA ALA A 31 0.81 -2.57 1.30
C ALA A 31 0.78 -3.92 0.55
N VAL A 32 1.50 -4.02 -0.56
CA VAL A 32 1.58 -5.24 -1.39
C VAL A 32 2.33 -6.36 -0.65
N THR A 33 3.35 -5.98 0.11
CA THR A 33 4.16 -6.89 0.91
C THR A 33 4.30 -6.38 2.33
N ARG A 34 4.69 -7.26 3.25
CA ARG A 34 5.05 -6.82 4.61
C ARG A 34 6.23 -5.84 4.59
N GLN A 35 7.19 -6.04 3.69
CA GLN A 35 8.34 -5.16 3.53
C GLN A 35 7.92 -3.74 3.12
N ALA A 36 6.81 -3.61 2.40
CA ALA A 36 6.29 -2.30 1.99
C ALA A 36 5.55 -1.53 3.10
N LEU A 37 5.23 -2.13 4.25
CA LEU A 37 4.44 -1.47 5.29
C LEU A 37 5.02 -0.14 5.79
N PRO A 38 6.33 0.01 6.05
CA PRO A 38 6.89 1.31 6.44
C PRO A 38 6.70 2.39 5.36
N VAL A 39 6.78 2.00 4.08
CA VAL A 39 6.54 2.91 2.95
C VAL A 39 5.06 3.30 2.91
N ALA A 40 4.18 2.30 2.94
CA ALA A 40 2.73 2.47 2.88
C ALA A 40 2.18 3.26 4.07
N PHE A 41 2.73 3.05 5.27
CA PHE A 41 2.37 3.79 6.48
C PHE A 41 2.65 5.29 6.34
N GLU A 42 3.81 5.66 5.82
CA GLU A 42 4.16 7.07 5.62
C GLU A 42 3.28 7.72 4.56
N VAL A 43 2.95 7.00 3.49
CA VAL A 43 1.98 7.43 2.47
C VAL A 43 0.58 7.61 3.06
N ALA A 44 0.07 6.61 3.78
CA ALA A 44 -1.26 6.66 4.38
C ALA A 44 -1.38 7.81 5.40
N ARG A 45 -0.35 8.01 6.22
CA ARG A 45 -0.26 9.12 7.17
C ARG A 45 -0.29 10.48 6.50
N ALA A 46 0.42 10.65 5.38
CA ALA A 46 0.46 11.92 4.66
C ALA A 46 -0.86 12.24 3.96
N LEU A 47 -1.56 11.21 3.46
CA LEU A 47 -2.83 11.35 2.74
C LEU A 47 -4.07 11.31 3.66
N ASP A 48 -3.90 11.16 4.98
CA ASP A 48 -4.98 10.88 5.94
C ASP A 48 -5.87 9.69 5.51
N ALA A 49 -5.24 8.67 4.93
CA ALA A 49 -5.90 7.54 4.31
C ALA A 49 -5.88 6.29 5.21
N ARG A 50 -6.81 5.36 4.96
CA ARG A 50 -6.76 4.04 5.62
C ARG A 50 -5.56 3.25 5.12
N LEU A 51 -4.87 2.58 6.04
CA LEU A 51 -3.80 1.63 5.73
C LEU A 51 -4.26 0.20 6.03
N ASP A 52 -3.98 -0.72 5.12
CA ASP A 52 -4.03 -2.17 5.37
C ASP A 52 -3.03 -2.93 4.48
N GLY A 53 -3.01 -4.26 4.60
CA GLY A 53 -2.33 -5.16 3.69
C GLY A 53 -3.23 -5.64 2.55
N VAL A 54 -2.63 -6.14 1.46
CA VAL A 54 -3.41 -6.77 0.39
C VAL A 54 -4.09 -8.08 0.86
N PRO A 55 -5.32 -8.37 0.38
CA PRO A 55 -6.09 -9.55 0.79
C PRO A 55 -5.45 -10.88 0.37
N GLY A 56 -5.72 -11.94 1.15
CA GLY A 56 -5.40 -13.32 0.77
C GLY A 56 -3.93 -13.69 0.89
N ASP A 57 -3.04 -12.75 1.24
CA ASP A 57 -1.63 -13.02 1.42
C ASP A 57 -1.32 -13.50 2.84
N ALA A 58 -1.69 -14.76 3.11
CA ALA A 58 -1.41 -15.43 4.39
C ALA A 58 0.10 -15.52 4.71
N ARG A 59 0.98 -15.27 3.73
CA ARG A 59 2.44 -15.22 3.93
C ARG A 59 2.86 -13.87 4.49
N ALA A 60 2.16 -12.79 4.15
CA ALA A 60 2.44 -11.44 4.61
C ALA A 60 1.79 -11.13 5.97
N TRP A 61 0.54 -11.57 6.20
CA TRP A 61 -0.27 -11.16 7.35
C TRP A 61 -0.52 -12.35 8.28
N ARG A 62 -0.19 -12.20 9.57
CA ARG A 62 -0.43 -13.27 10.55
C ARG A 62 -1.94 -13.39 10.83
N GLY A 63 -2.64 -14.18 10.02
CA GLY A 63 -3.94 -14.76 10.38
C GLY A 63 -5.16 -13.84 10.32
N GLU A 64 -5.04 -12.61 9.84
CA GLU A 64 -6.18 -11.71 9.69
C GLU A 64 -6.31 -11.22 8.24
N PRO A 65 -7.51 -11.36 7.62
CA PRO A 65 -7.79 -10.75 6.33
C PRO A 65 -7.80 -9.21 6.45
N PRO A 66 -7.62 -8.47 5.35
CA PRO A 66 -7.78 -7.03 5.37
C PRO A 66 -9.18 -6.67 5.85
N ARG A 67 -9.22 -5.67 6.71
CA ARG A 67 -10.41 -5.25 7.45
C ARG A 67 -11.22 -4.20 6.69
N ILE A 68 -10.79 -3.85 5.47
CA ILE A 68 -11.33 -2.75 4.67
C ILE A 68 -12.14 -3.26 3.47
N GLU A 69 -13.38 -2.79 3.34
CA GLU A 69 -14.22 -2.98 2.16
C GLU A 69 -13.68 -2.16 0.97
N LEU A 70 -13.40 -2.81 -0.15
CA LEU A 70 -12.77 -2.20 -1.33
C LEU A 70 -13.78 -1.89 -2.45
N ALA A 71 -15.00 -2.42 -2.39
CA ALA A 71 -15.98 -2.22 -3.45
C ALA A 71 -16.28 -0.73 -3.68
N GLY A 72 -16.13 -0.27 -4.93
CA GLY A 72 -16.39 1.11 -5.34
C GLY A 72 -15.32 2.13 -4.93
N ARG A 73 -14.29 1.71 -4.18
CA ARG A 73 -13.22 2.58 -3.65
C ARG A 73 -12.12 2.83 -4.66
N GLU A 74 -11.39 3.91 -4.47
CA GLU A 74 -10.07 4.09 -5.08
C GLU A 74 -9.01 3.48 -4.15
N VAL A 75 -8.11 2.68 -4.74
CA VAL A 75 -7.12 1.92 -4.00
C VAL A 75 -5.73 2.23 -4.52
N LEU A 76 -4.83 2.53 -3.58
CA LEU A 76 -3.41 2.76 -3.82
C LEU A 76 -2.61 1.54 -3.35
N LEU A 77 -2.07 0.77 -4.29
CA LEU A 77 -1.13 -0.31 -4.02
C LEU A 77 0.27 0.28 -3.83
N VAL A 78 0.83 0.11 -2.64
CA VAL A 78 2.17 0.59 -2.30
C VAL A 78 3.10 -0.61 -2.12
N ASP A 79 4.24 -0.58 -2.83
CA ASP A 79 5.36 -1.50 -2.60
C ASP A 79 6.67 -0.71 -2.42
N ASP A 80 7.67 -1.33 -1.81
CA ASP A 80 9.00 -0.74 -1.66
C ASP A 80 9.86 -0.86 -2.94
N GLY A 81 9.31 -1.45 -4.00
CA GLY A 81 9.92 -1.60 -5.31
C GLY A 81 10.75 -2.88 -5.45
N THR A 82 10.73 -3.75 -4.44
CA THR A 82 11.54 -4.96 -4.38
C THR A 82 10.74 -6.24 -4.57
N CYS A 83 9.41 -6.15 -4.65
CA CYS A 83 8.59 -7.34 -4.82
C CYS A 83 8.74 -7.97 -6.21
N GLU A 84 8.55 -9.29 -6.28
CA GLU A 84 8.50 -10.00 -7.56
C GLU A 84 7.29 -9.51 -8.39
N PRO A 85 7.46 -9.26 -9.71
CA PRO A 85 6.37 -8.79 -10.56
C PRO A 85 5.09 -9.64 -10.48
N ALA A 86 5.22 -10.96 -10.46
CA ALA A 86 4.09 -11.88 -10.34
C ALA A 86 3.29 -11.67 -9.04
N ARG A 87 3.97 -11.35 -7.94
CA ARG A 87 3.31 -11.07 -6.65
C ARG A 87 2.51 -9.77 -6.73
N PHE A 88 3.06 -8.75 -7.38
CA PHE A 88 2.34 -7.50 -7.61
C PHE A 88 1.08 -7.74 -8.44
N ALA A 89 1.19 -8.51 -9.53
CA ALA A 89 0.06 -8.86 -10.38
C ALA A 89 -1.03 -9.64 -9.62
N GLU A 90 -0.67 -10.58 -8.76
CA GLU A 90 -1.60 -11.31 -7.89
C GLU A 90 -2.33 -10.37 -6.93
N ALA A 91 -1.61 -9.45 -6.30
CA ALA A 91 -2.19 -8.44 -5.41
C ALA A 91 -3.18 -7.51 -6.16
N ALA A 92 -2.79 -7.02 -7.32
CA ALA A 92 -3.65 -6.20 -8.17
C ALA A 92 -4.92 -6.95 -8.59
N ALA A 93 -4.79 -8.21 -9.02
CA ALA A 93 -5.93 -9.05 -9.38
C ALA A 93 -6.88 -9.28 -8.20
N ALA A 94 -6.35 -9.55 -7.00
CA ALA A 94 -7.16 -9.73 -5.80
C ALA A 94 -7.95 -8.46 -5.45
N VAL A 95 -7.31 -7.30 -5.50
CA VAL A 95 -7.96 -6.01 -5.24
C VAL A 95 -9.05 -5.69 -6.26
N ARG A 96 -8.80 -5.97 -7.56
CA ARG A 96 -9.83 -5.83 -8.60
C ARG A 96 -11.01 -6.76 -8.40
N ALA A 97 -10.76 -8.01 -8.01
CA ALA A 97 -11.82 -8.99 -7.74
C ALA A 97 -12.73 -8.56 -6.58
N LEU A 98 -12.23 -7.74 -5.64
CA LEU A 98 -12.99 -7.14 -4.56
C LEU A 98 -13.72 -5.84 -4.96
N GLY A 99 -13.70 -5.46 -6.23
CA GLY A 99 -14.54 -4.38 -6.76
C GLY A 99 -13.94 -2.98 -6.62
N ALA A 100 -12.63 -2.83 -6.46
CA ALA A 100 -11.96 -1.53 -6.50
C ALA A 100 -12.30 -0.79 -7.81
N ARG A 101 -12.85 0.43 -7.69
CA ARG A 101 -13.27 1.27 -8.83
C ARG A 101 -12.07 1.76 -9.63
N ARG A 102 -10.98 2.11 -8.92
CA ARG A 102 -9.74 2.59 -9.51
C ARG A 102 -8.56 2.04 -8.71
N LEU A 103 -7.53 1.63 -9.43
CA LEU A 103 -6.34 1.03 -8.86
C LEU A 103 -5.11 1.80 -9.33
N THR A 104 -4.35 2.33 -8.38
CA THR A 104 -3.11 3.07 -8.64
C THR A 104 -1.96 2.35 -7.97
N ALA A 105 -0.81 2.24 -8.64
CA ALA A 105 0.43 1.75 -8.04
C ALA A 105 1.32 2.92 -7.63
N ALA A 106 2.01 2.78 -6.50
CA ALA A 106 2.96 3.78 -6.05
C ALA A 106 4.23 3.13 -5.50
N PHE A 107 5.38 3.58 -5.99
CA PHE A 107 6.70 3.07 -5.62
C PHE A 107 7.64 4.24 -5.30
N PRO A 108 8.45 4.16 -4.22
CA PRO A 108 9.47 5.17 -3.99
C PRO A 108 10.54 5.13 -5.08
N ALA A 109 10.87 3.93 -5.53
CA ALA A 109 11.71 3.57 -6.66
C ALA A 109 11.33 2.13 -7.02
N THR A 110 11.56 1.66 -8.24
CA THR A 110 11.18 0.31 -8.66
C THR A 110 12.08 -0.21 -9.77
N THR A 111 12.15 -1.53 -9.91
CA THR A 111 12.80 -2.16 -11.05
C THR A 111 11.96 -1.98 -12.30
N ARG A 112 12.61 -2.03 -13.47
CA ARG A 112 11.92 -1.93 -14.75
C ARG A 112 10.88 -3.03 -14.92
N GLU A 113 11.21 -4.26 -14.54
CA GLU A 113 10.33 -5.41 -14.68
C GLU A 113 9.06 -5.27 -13.83
N LEU A 114 9.19 -4.77 -12.60
CA LEU A 114 8.05 -4.53 -11.72
C LEU A 114 7.19 -3.36 -12.21
N GLU A 115 7.80 -2.28 -12.69
CA GLU A 115 7.08 -1.15 -13.29
C GLU A 115 6.27 -1.58 -14.54
N GLU A 116 6.89 -2.37 -15.43
CA GLU A 116 6.23 -2.89 -16.63
C GLU A 116 5.06 -3.83 -16.28
N GLU A 117 5.15 -4.62 -15.21
CA GLU A 117 4.05 -5.46 -14.73
C GLU A 117 2.93 -4.63 -14.07
N ALA A 118 3.29 -3.64 -13.25
CA ALA A 118 2.32 -2.71 -12.71
C ALA A 118 1.54 -2.02 -13.84
N ALA A 119 2.21 -1.60 -14.90
CA ALA A 119 1.59 -0.88 -16.02
C ALA A 119 0.56 -1.72 -16.78
N ARG A 120 0.65 -3.05 -16.67
CA ARG A 120 -0.33 -3.99 -17.24
C ARG A 120 -1.55 -4.23 -16.34
N THR A 121 -1.44 -3.95 -15.04
CA THR A 121 -2.38 -4.43 -14.02
C THR A 121 -3.15 -3.30 -13.29
N VAL A 122 -2.63 -2.07 -13.31
CA VAL A 122 -3.25 -0.90 -12.65
C VAL A 122 -3.64 0.20 -13.64
N ASP A 123 -4.44 1.18 -13.19
CA ASP A 123 -4.90 2.31 -14.00
C ASP A 123 -3.86 3.44 -14.09
N GLU A 124 -3.04 3.62 -13.06
CA GLU A 124 -2.05 4.69 -12.95
C GLU A 124 -0.85 4.25 -12.11
N ILE A 125 0.34 4.80 -12.38
CA ILE A 125 1.58 4.53 -11.64
C ILE A 125 2.23 5.84 -11.23
N HIS A 126 2.69 5.89 -9.98
CA HIS A 126 3.60 6.93 -9.49
C HIS A 126 4.92 6.32 -9.04
N VAL A 127 6.03 6.89 -9.52
CA VAL A 127 7.39 6.55 -9.08
C VAL A 127 8.07 7.81 -8.61
N ALA A 128 8.55 7.84 -7.36
CA ALA A 128 9.13 9.06 -6.79
C ALA A 128 10.55 9.34 -7.31
N GLU A 129 11.37 8.30 -7.46
CA GLU A 129 12.77 8.39 -7.86
C GLU A 129 13.09 7.35 -8.94
N PRO A 130 13.68 7.72 -10.09
CA PRO A 130 13.89 6.81 -11.21
C PRO A 130 14.93 5.71 -10.93
N GLY A 131 14.71 4.51 -11.47
CA GLY A 131 15.62 3.35 -11.36
C GLY A 131 15.51 2.60 -10.04
N ASP A 132 16.28 1.51 -9.92
CA ASP A 132 16.11 0.49 -8.88
C ASP A 132 16.18 1.03 -7.44
N PRO A 133 15.40 0.45 -6.51
CA PRO A 133 15.45 0.80 -5.09
C PRO A 133 16.74 0.31 -4.43
N SER A 134 17.23 1.07 -3.45
CA SER A 134 18.30 0.62 -2.55
C SER A 134 18.16 1.29 -1.18
N TYR A 135 18.35 0.49 -0.13
CA TYR A 135 18.12 0.88 1.27
C TYR A 135 19.42 0.77 2.08
N GLY A 136 19.71 1.78 2.90
CA GLY A 136 20.85 1.77 3.82
C GLY A 136 20.64 0.80 4.97
N ASP A 137 19.45 0.83 5.57
CA ASP A 137 18.90 -0.18 6.46
C ASP A 137 17.88 -1.03 5.70
N ASP A 138 18.26 -2.25 5.36
CA ASP A 138 17.41 -3.24 4.72
C ASP A 138 17.01 -4.36 5.70
N SER A 139 16.97 -4.06 7.00
CA SER A 139 16.48 -5.00 8.01
C SER A 139 15.07 -5.47 7.66
N PRO A 140 14.77 -6.77 7.82
CA PRO A 140 13.45 -7.30 7.49
C PRO A 140 12.38 -6.69 8.40
N VAL A 141 11.23 -6.34 7.83
CA VAL A 141 10.06 -5.89 8.59
C VAL A 141 9.51 -7.08 9.36
N THR A 142 9.63 -7.03 10.68
CA THR A 142 9.17 -8.10 11.56
C THR A 142 7.64 -8.16 11.57
N GLY A 143 7.08 -9.31 11.98
CA GLY A 143 5.64 -9.42 12.17
C GLY A 143 5.10 -8.50 13.28
N GLU A 144 5.93 -8.15 14.26
CA GLU A 144 5.60 -7.23 15.35
C GLU A 144 5.51 -5.78 14.85
N LEU A 145 6.53 -5.31 14.12
CA LEU A 145 6.50 -3.99 13.50
C LEU A 145 5.35 -3.88 12.48
N ALA A 146 5.10 -4.95 11.71
CA ALA A 146 3.97 -4.99 10.79
C ALA A 146 2.63 -4.79 11.50
N ALA A 147 2.41 -5.50 12.61
CA ALA A 147 1.20 -5.35 13.42
C ALA A 147 1.09 -3.93 14.01
N GLU A 148 2.18 -3.40 14.57
CA GLU A 148 2.22 -2.04 15.11
C GLU A 148 1.82 -0.99 14.05
N LEU A 149 2.38 -1.08 12.83
CA LEU A 149 2.12 -0.12 11.78
C LEU A 149 0.67 -0.18 11.28
N LEU A 150 0.09 -1.39 11.18
CA LEU A 150 -1.31 -1.57 10.83
C LEU A 150 -2.24 -1.02 11.91
N GLU A 151 -1.96 -1.29 13.19
CA GLU A 151 -2.72 -0.74 14.32
C GLU A 151 -2.69 0.78 14.33
N ARG A 152 -1.50 1.38 14.18
CA ARG A 152 -1.34 2.84 14.11
C ARG A 152 -2.02 3.44 12.89
N GLY A 153 -2.00 2.75 11.74
CA GLY A 153 -2.73 3.16 10.54
C GLY A 153 -4.23 3.22 10.74
N LEU A 154 -4.80 2.26 11.49
CA LEU A 154 -6.21 2.27 11.87
C LEU A 154 -6.55 3.42 12.81
N GLU A 155 -5.70 3.70 13.81
CA GLU A 155 -5.90 4.78 14.77
C GLU A 155 -5.90 6.17 14.12
N LEU A 156 -4.96 6.41 13.18
CA LEU A 156 -4.90 7.66 12.43
C LEU A 156 -6.22 7.93 11.72
N TYR A 157 -6.74 6.95 10.99
CA TYR A 157 -8.00 7.09 10.25
C TYR A 157 -9.24 7.15 11.16
N ALA A 158 -9.26 6.45 12.30
CA ALA A 158 -10.41 6.44 13.22
C ALA A 158 -10.74 7.84 13.79
N THR A 159 -9.79 8.77 13.71
CA THR A 159 -9.95 10.16 14.18
C THR A 159 -10.35 11.16 13.07
N GLY A 160 -10.39 10.74 11.81
CA GLY A 160 -10.78 11.56 10.65
C GLY A 160 -12.32 11.70 10.47
N PRO A 161 -12.78 12.60 9.57
CA PRO A 161 -14.21 12.80 9.32
C PRO A 161 -14.87 11.52 8.80
N ARG A 162 -15.86 11.02 9.56
CA ARG A 162 -16.56 9.76 9.28
C ARG A 162 -17.37 9.84 7.98
N VAL A 163 -17.02 9.02 6.99
CA VAL A 163 -18.00 8.50 6.05
C VAL A 163 -18.71 7.35 6.75
N GLU A 164 -19.99 7.52 7.08
CA GLU A 164 -20.79 6.46 7.69
C GLU A 164 -20.69 5.18 6.85
N LEU A 165 -20.16 4.12 7.47
CA LEU A 165 -20.28 2.77 6.93
C LEU A 165 -21.77 2.44 6.90
N ARG A 166 -22.38 2.46 5.72
CA ARG A 166 -23.71 1.87 5.53
C ARG A 166 -23.57 0.38 5.78
N THR A 167 -23.87 -0.05 7.00
CA THR A 167 -24.15 -1.45 7.30
C THR A 167 -25.32 -1.86 6.41
N HIS A 168 -25.06 -2.66 5.38
CA HIS A 168 -26.13 -3.32 4.65
C HIS A 168 -26.85 -4.21 5.66
N GLY A 169 -28.11 -3.87 5.94
CA GLY A 169 -28.99 -4.68 6.76
C GLY A 169 -29.08 -6.07 6.17
N VAL A 170 -28.81 -7.06 7.01
CA VAL A 170 -29.14 -8.45 6.72
C VAL A 170 -30.65 -8.50 6.48
N HIS A 171 -31.04 -8.83 5.25
CA HIS A 171 -32.43 -9.14 4.93
C HIS A 171 -32.79 -10.45 5.61
N ASP A 172 -33.66 -10.35 6.61
CA ASP A 172 -34.40 -11.47 7.18
C ASP A 172 -35.69 -11.63 6.35
N THR A 173 -35.80 -12.73 5.62
CA THR A 173 -37.06 -13.31 5.11
C THR A 173 -36.90 -14.81 4.93
#